data_AF-A0A143XJ86-F1
#
_entry.id   AF-A0A143XJ86-F1
#
_cell.length_a   1.000
_cell.length_b   1.000
_cell.length_c   1.000
_cell.angle_alpha   90.00
_cell.angle_beta   90.00
_cell.angle_gamma   90.00
#
_symmetry.space_group_name_H-M   'P 1'
#
loop_
_entity.id
_entity.type
_entity.pdbx_description
1 polymer ?
#
loop_
_entity_poly.entity_id
_entity_poly.type
_entity_poly.pdbx_seq_one_letter_code
_entity_poly.pdbx_strand_id
1 'polypeptide(L)'
;MRKSFFAALFAVCTMIAADAAAQHRGRSAAMDPDAKRPTTEEAARMRTERMTEALGLDETQARTVYDQCLREAQLQRQLSEVRQENAANMKRILNEKQYAEWQRMHERRRGRMHHGTRPEGPSGAACCEGPCPAQKEACPADCGTPSGR
;
A
#
# COMPACT_ATOMS: atom_id res chain seq x y z
N MET A 1 30.02 17.88 56.24
CA MET A 1 29.22 16.93 55.43
C MET A 1 28.44 17.70 54.37
N ARG A 2 28.17 17.05 53.21
CA ARG A 2 27.53 17.54 51.96
C ARG A 2 28.55 18.08 50.94
N LYS A 3 29.26 17.20 50.20
CA LYS A 3 28.88 16.50 48.95
C LYS A 3 28.42 17.46 47.84
N SER A 4 29.27 17.64 46.84
CA SER A 4 28.85 17.87 45.45
C SER A 4 29.99 17.42 44.53
N PHE A 5 29.73 16.29 43.86
CA PHE A 5 30.59 15.64 42.89
C PHE A 5 30.42 16.34 41.53
N PHE A 6 31.49 16.87 40.96
CA PHE A 6 31.55 17.14 39.52
C PHE A 6 32.94 16.81 39.01
N ALA A 7 33.19 15.51 38.89
CA ALA A 7 34.28 14.98 38.09
C ALA A 7 33.69 13.97 37.12
N ALA A 8 34.11 14.12 35.86
CA ALA A 8 34.14 13.09 34.83
C ALA A 8 32.78 12.53 34.39
N LEU A 9 32.47 12.71 33.10
CA LEU A 9 32.47 11.62 32.11
C LEU A 9 31.90 12.19 30.80
N PHE A 10 32.77 12.80 30.00
CA PHE A 10 32.59 12.83 28.54
C PHE A 10 32.87 11.41 28.00
N ALA A 11 32.04 10.46 28.42
CA ALA A 11 32.11 9.09 27.98
C ALA A 11 31.07 8.87 26.88
N VAL A 12 31.58 8.87 25.64
CA VAL A 12 31.20 7.91 24.61
C VAL A 12 29.68 7.85 24.32
N CYS A 13 29.22 8.77 23.49
CA CYS A 13 28.06 8.53 22.63
C CYS A 13 28.55 8.17 21.22
N THR A 14 29.23 7.02 21.09
CA THR A 14 29.35 6.33 19.80
C THR A 14 28.44 5.12 19.83
N MET A 15 27.16 5.33 19.57
CA MET A 15 26.27 4.25 19.19
C MET A 15 25.41 4.69 17.99
N ILE A 16 25.83 4.18 16.83
CA ILE A 16 24.97 3.62 15.79
C ILE A 16 24.03 4.62 15.10
N ALA A 17 24.59 5.40 14.19
CA ALA A 17 23.85 5.94 13.04
C ALA A 17 24.00 4.97 11.86
N ALA A 18 23.37 3.79 11.94
CA ALA A 18 23.42 2.80 10.87
C ALA A 18 22.07 2.11 10.61
N ASP A 19 20.94 2.82 10.75
CA ASP A 19 19.63 2.31 10.31
C ASP A 19 18.78 3.30 9.50
N ALA A 20 19.28 4.52 9.26
CA ALA A 20 18.57 5.49 8.41
C ALA A 20 18.76 5.23 6.89
N ALA A 21 19.74 4.40 6.50
CA ALA A 21 20.10 4.20 5.09
C ALA A 21 19.23 3.17 4.35
N ALA A 22 18.49 2.31 5.06
CA ALA A 22 17.63 1.30 4.44
C ALA A 22 16.25 1.87 4.02
N GLN A 23 15.62 2.69 4.88
CA GLN A 23 14.32 3.31 4.58
C GLN A 23 14.44 4.48 3.60
N HIS A 24 15.59 5.16 3.55
CA HIS A 24 15.80 6.26 2.61
C HIS A 24 15.94 5.78 1.16
N ARG A 25 16.59 4.63 0.90
CA ARG A 25 16.80 4.10 -0.47
C ARG A 25 15.49 3.78 -1.19
N GLY A 26 14.50 3.21 -0.50
CA GLY A 26 13.21 2.86 -1.10
C GLY A 26 12.33 4.09 -1.40
N ARG A 27 12.49 5.17 -0.63
CA ARG A 27 11.68 6.39 -0.76
C ARG A 27 12.28 7.39 -1.74
N SER A 28 13.61 7.49 -1.83
CA SER A 28 14.30 8.37 -2.76
C SER A 28 14.26 7.86 -4.21
N ALA A 29 14.27 6.54 -4.43
CA ALA A 29 14.11 5.97 -5.77
C ALA A 29 12.71 6.16 -6.35
N ALA A 30 11.69 6.32 -5.50
CA ALA A 30 10.30 6.55 -5.94
C ALA A 30 10.02 8.01 -6.34
N MET A 31 10.97 8.93 -6.09
CA MET A 31 10.79 10.38 -6.23
C MET A 31 11.74 11.01 -7.27
N ASP A 32 12.56 10.18 -7.93
CA ASP A 32 13.43 10.58 -9.03
C ASP A 32 12.63 10.52 -10.36
N PRO A 33 12.41 11.66 -11.06
CA PRO A 33 11.70 11.69 -12.34
C PRO A 33 12.44 10.97 -13.48
N ASP A 34 13.74 10.73 -13.33
CA ASP A 34 14.57 9.93 -14.23
C ASP A 34 14.69 8.46 -13.77
N ALA A 35 14.04 8.07 -12.67
CA ALA A 35 13.92 6.67 -12.28
C ALA A 35 13.23 5.93 -13.42
N LYS A 36 14.02 5.14 -14.14
CA LYS A 36 13.54 4.27 -15.21
C LYS A 36 12.40 3.44 -14.64
N ARG A 37 11.21 3.58 -15.24
CA ARG A 37 10.06 2.74 -14.88
C ARG A 37 10.55 1.29 -14.82
N PRO A 38 10.27 0.58 -13.71
CA PRO A 38 10.78 -0.78 -13.55
C PRO A 38 10.37 -1.59 -14.77
N THR A 39 11.32 -2.36 -15.29
CA THR A 39 11.05 -3.23 -16.44
C THR A 39 9.95 -4.24 -16.07
N THR A 40 9.25 -4.79 -17.06
CA THR A 40 8.19 -5.78 -16.79
C THR A 40 8.74 -7.00 -16.05
N GLU A 41 10.00 -7.35 -16.33
CA GLU A 41 10.73 -8.43 -15.64
C GLU A 41 11.09 -8.05 -14.21
N GLU A 42 11.59 -6.84 -13.96
CA GLU A 42 11.86 -6.36 -12.60
C GLU A 42 10.58 -6.31 -11.76
N ALA A 43 9.48 -5.83 -12.34
CA ALA A 43 8.18 -5.80 -11.68
C ALA A 43 7.68 -7.22 -11.36
N ALA A 44 7.83 -8.16 -12.28
CA ALA A 44 7.47 -9.56 -12.07
C ALA A 44 8.33 -10.22 -11.00
N ARG A 45 9.65 -9.98 -11.03
CA ARG A 45 10.60 -10.48 -10.04
C ARG A 45 10.26 -9.97 -8.64
N MET A 46 10.08 -8.66 -8.46
CA MET A 46 9.71 -8.08 -7.16
C MET A 46 8.39 -8.65 -6.60
N ARG A 47 7.39 -8.88 -7.46
CA ARG A 47 6.13 -9.50 -7.04
C ARG A 47 6.32 -10.94 -6.62
N THR A 48 7.10 -11.69 -7.39
CA THR A 48 7.42 -13.08 -7.09
C THR A 48 8.19 -13.19 -5.78
N GLU A 49 9.24 -12.40 -5.59
CA GLU A 49 10.05 -12.37 -4.35
C GLU A 49 9.18 -12.09 -3.12
N ARG A 50 8.32 -11.06 -3.18
CA ARG A 50 7.39 -10.76 -2.08
C ARG A 50 6.43 -11.91 -1.79
N MET A 51 5.98 -12.62 -2.82
CA MET A 51 5.04 -13.72 -2.68
C MET A 51 5.73 -14.98 -2.14
N THR A 52 6.93 -15.26 -2.62
CA THR A 52 7.80 -16.32 -2.11
C THR A 52 8.11 -16.12 -0.65
N GLU A 53 8.48 -14.91 -0.23
CA GLU A 53 8.75 -14.58 1.17
C GLU A 53 7.49 -14.68 2.03
N ALA A 54 6.36 -14.12 1.57
CA ALA A 54 5.13 -14.09 2.35
C ALA A 54 4.47 -15.47 2.52
N LEU A 55 4.62 -16.36 1.54
CA LEU A 55 3.94 -17.66 1.51
C LEU A 55 4.89 -18.85 1.69
N GLY A 56 6.22 -18.63 1.73
CA GLY A 56 7.21 -19.70 1.82
C GLY A 56 7.21 -20.62 0.60
N LEU A 57 7.10 -20.05 -0.61
CA LEU A 57 7.00 -20.83 -1.84
C LEU A 57 8.29 -21.62 -2.12
N ASP A 58 8.14 -22.86 -2.58
CA ASP A 58 9.28 -23.62 -3.11
C ASP A 58 9.69 -23.11 -4.51
N GLU A 59 10.84 -23.58 -5.02
CA GLU A 59 11.40 -23.12 -6.29
C GLU A 59 10.46 -23.37 -7.49
N THR A 60 9.72 -24.47 -7.49
CA THR A 60 8.82 -24.83 -8.59
C THR A 60 7.57 -23.96 -8.59
N GLN A 61 7.05 -23.66 -7.40
CA GLN A 61 5.95 -22.72 -7.20
C GLN A 61 6.38 -21.30 -7.57
N ALA A 62 7.55 -20.85 -7.09
CA ALA A 62 8.09 -19.53 -7.36
C ALA A 62 8.29 -19.30 -8.86
N ARG A 63 8.76 -20.31 -9.61
CA ARG A 63 8.89 -20.23 -11.08
C ARG A 63 7.53 -20.04 -11.76
N THR A 64 6.52 -20.80 -11.35
CA THR A 64 5.16 -20.68 -11.92
C THR A 64 4.55 -19.32 -11.61
N VAL A 65 4.74 -18.82 -10.39
CA VAL A 65 4.32 -17.48 -9.97
C VAL A 65 5.04 -16.41 -10.77
N TYR A 66 6.33 -16.56 -11.03
CA TYR A 66 7.09 -15.63 -11.87
C TYR A 66 6.52 -15.51 -13.28
N ASP A 67 6.25 -16.63 -13.94
CA ASP A 67 5.68 -16.62 -15.29
C ASP A 67 4.31 -15.94 -15.34
N GLN A 68 3.48 -16.16 -14.32
CA GLN A 68 2.21 -15.46 -14.16
C GLN A 68 2.40 -13.96 -13.93
N CYS A 69 3.29 -13.57 -13.00
CA CYS A 69 3.59 -12.17 -12.71
C CYS A 69 4.14 -11.43 -13.94
N LEU A 70 4.91 -12.12 -14.79
CA LEU A 70 5.46 -11.56 -16.02
C LEU A 70 4.36 -11.26 -17.03
N ARG A 71 3.44 -12.21 -17.25
CA ARG A 71 2.26 -11.99 -18.11
C ARG A 71 1.42 -10.83 -17.63
N GLU A 72 1.16 -10.75 -16.32
CA GLU A 72 0.40 -9.65 -15.73
C GLU A 72 1.10 -8.30 -15.88
N ALA A 73 2.42 -8.25 -15.68
CA ALA A 73 3.21 -7.04 -15.86
C ALA A 73 3.18 -6.55 -17.31
N GLN A 74 3.28 -7.47 -18.27
CA GLN A 74 3.15 -7.17 -19.71
C GLN A 74 1.76 -6.62 -20.05
N LEU A 75 0.70 -7.29 -19.59
CA LEU A 75 -0.67 -6.84 -19.82
C LEU A 75 -0.92 -5.45 -19.19
N GLN A 76 -0.42 -5.22 -17.99
CA GLN A 76 -0.54 -3.93 -17.31
C GLN A 76 0.16 -2.80 -18.08
N ARG A 77 1.30 -3.10 -18.71
CA ARG A 77 2.02 -2.17 -19.57
C ARG A 77 1.22 -1.83 -20.84
N GLN A 78 0.71 -2.83 -21.54
CA GLN A 78 -0.15 -2.63 -22.72
C GLN A 78 -1.40 -1.80 -22.36
N LEU A 79 -2.07 -2.13 -21.25
CA LEU A 79 -3.23 -1.36 -20.78
C LEU A 79 -2.86 0.08 -20.39
N SER A 80 -1.63 0.34 -19.90
CA SER A 80 -1.15 1.70 -19.66
C SER A 80 -0.98 2.46 -20.97
N GLU A 81 -0.42 1.83 -22.00
CA GLU A 81 -0.21 2.43 -23.32
C GLU A 81 -1.55 2.77 -23.98
N VAL A 82 -2.51 1.83 -23.99
CA VAL A 82 -3.88 2.06 -24.49
C VAL A 82 -4.56 3.21 -23.73
N ARG A 83 -4.37 3.31 -22.41
CA ARG A 83 -4.93 4.42 -21.62
C ARG A 83 -4.33 5.77 -22.00
N GLN A 84 -3.03 5.83 -22.28
CA GLN A 84 -2.37 7.06 -22.73
C GLN A 84 -2.84 7.47 -24.12
N GLU A 85 -2.95 6.51 -25.04
CA GLU A 85 -3.47 6.75 -26.38
C GLU A 85 -4.91 7.26 -26.34
N ASN A 86 -5.78 6.59 -25.57
CA ASN A 86 -7.15 7.04 -25.37
C ASN A 86 -7.21 8.47 -24.81
N ALA A 87 -6.35 8.80 -23.83
CA ALA A 87 -6.29 10.16 -23.29
C ALA A 87 -5.81 11.19 -24.33
N ALA A 88 -4.88 10.82 -25.20
CA ALA A 88 -4.42 11.67 -26.30
C ALA A 88 -5.54 11.86 -27.35
N ASN A 89 -6.25 10.80 -27.71
CA ASN A 89 -7.39 10.86 -28.63
C ASN A 89 -8.51 11.74 -28.07
N MET A 90 -8.83 11.63 -26.78
CA MET A 90 -9.80 12.50 -26.12
C MET A 90 -9.38 13.98 -26.17
N LYS A 91 -8.10 14.28 -26.03
CA LYS A 91 -7.58 15.66 -26.15
C LYS A 91 -7.75 16.24 -27.56
N ARG A 92 -7.76 15.39 -28.59
CA ARG A 92 -7.96 15.80 -29.99
C ARG A 92 -9.44 16.07 -30.32
N ILE A 93 -10.36 15.34 -29.69
CA ILE A 93 -11.81 15.45 -29.94
C ILE A 93 -12.43 16.60 -29.14
N LEU A 94 -12.00 16.77 -27.88
CA LEU A 94 -12.56 17.76 -26.98
C LEU A 94 -11.86 19.11 -27.13
N ASN A 95 -12.62 20.21 -26.96
CA ASN A 95 -11.99 21.51 -26.76
C ASN A 95 -11.31 21.59 -25.38
N GLU A 96 -10.48 22.61 -25.17
CA GLU A 96 -9.65 22.73 -23.97
C GLU A 96 -10.46 22.71 -22.65
N LYS A 97 -11.58 23.44 -22.60
CA LYS A 97 -12.45 23.48 -21.42
C LYS A 97 -13.09 22.12 -21.13
N GLN A 98 -13.57 21.44 -22.19
CA GLN A 98 -14.17 20.11 -22.07
C GLN A 98 -13.13 19.06 -21.65
N TYR A 99 -11.91 19.14 -22.17
CA TYR A 99 -10.83 18.23 -21.80
C TYR A 99 -10.39 18.41 -20.34
N ALA A 100 -10.28 19.66 -19.88
CA ALA A 100 -9.97 19.96 -18.47
C ALA A 100 -11.04 19.38 -17.53
N GLU A 101 -12.32 19.50 -17.88
CA GLU A 101 -13.41 18.92 -17.08
C GLU A 101 -13.39 17.39 -17.14
N TRP A 102 -13.11 16.80 -18.31
CA TRP A 102 -12.94 15.35 -18.46
C TRP A 102 -11.79 14.79 -17.61
N GLN A 103 -10.64 15.48 -17.56
CA GLN A 103 -9.52 15.12 -16.68
C GLN A 103 -9.94 15.12 -15.21
N ARG A 104 -10.63 16.17 -14.75
CA ARG A 104 -11.17 16.25 -13.37
C ARG A 104 -12.13 15.12 -13.05
N MET A 105 -13.02 14.76 -13.98
CA MET A 105 -13.92 13.61 -13.80
C MET A 105 -13.13 12.30 -13.66
N HIS A 106 -12.08 12.12 -14.46
CA HIS A 106 -11.24 10.91 -14.44
C HIS A 106 -10.40 10.80 -13.15
N GLU A 107 -9.88 11.92 -12.63
CA GLU A 107 -9.18 11.99 -11.34
C GLU A 107 -10.10 11.67 -10.16
N ARG A 108 -11.31 12.24 -10.13
CA ARG A 108 -12.31 11.92 -9.10
C ARG A 108 -12.62 10.43 -9.07
N ARG A 109 -12.73 9.78 -10.23
CA ARG A 109 -12.96 8.33 -10.32
C ARG A 109 -11.80 7.53 -9.74
N ARG A 110 -10.54 7.93 -9.98
CA ARG A 110 -9.35 7.30 -9.38
C ARG A 110 -9.29 7.50 -7.86
N GLY A 111 -9.61 8.70 -7.38
CA GLY A 111 -9.66 8.99 -5.93
C GLY A 111 -10.70 8.16 -5.19
N ARG A 112 -11.88 7.91 -5.79
CA ARG A 112 -12.93 7.09 -5.16
C ARG A 112 -12.56 5.61 -4.98
N MET A 113 -11.65 5.06 -5.77
CA MET A 113 -11.16 3.68 -5.57
C MET A 113 -10.19 3.54 -4.38
N HIS A 114 -9.60 4.64 -3.90
CA HIS A 114 -8.74 4.65 -2.70
C HIS A 114 -9.50 4.85 -1.38
N HIS A 115 -10.77 5.31 -1.42
CA HIS A 115 -11.62 5.48 -0.24
C HIS A 115 -12.39 4.21 0.16
N GLY A 116 -11.85 3.04 -0.14
CA GLY A 116 -12.29 1.75 0.44
C GLY A 116 -11.76 1.51 1.85
N THR A 117 -10.92 2.40 2.39
CA THR A 117 -10.71 2.45 3.84
C THR A 117 -11.99 2.94 4.49
N ARG A 118 -12.65 2.01 5.20
CA ARG A 118 -13.71 2.28 6.17
C ARG A 118 -13.38 3.61 6.88
N PRO A 119 -14.30 4.58 6.92
CA PRO A 119 -14.06 5.78 7.72
C PRO A 119 -13.67 5.30 9.11
N GLU A 120 -12.56 5.79 9.65
CA GLU A 120 -12.26 5.74 11.07
C GLU A 120 -13.33 6.56 11.81
N GLY A 121 -14.55 6.06 11.80
CA GLY A 121 -15.53 6.32 12.83
C GLY A 121 -15.10 5.55 14.07
N PRO A 122 -15.58 5.97 15.26
CA PRO A 122 -15.11 5.44 16.52
C PRO A 122 -15.13 3.91 16.50
N SER A 123 -13.98 3.34 16.83
CA SER A 123 -13.76 1.92 17.00
C SER A 123 -14.92 1.27 17.74
N GLY A 124 -15.49 0.20 17.16
CA GLY A 124 -16.16 -0.90 17.85
C GLY A 124 -16.79 -0.65 19.23
N ALA A 125 -17.70 0.31 19.36
CA ALA A 125 -18.47 0.51 20.58
C ALA A 125 -19.81 1.18 20.27
N ALA A 126 -20.76 0.40 19.78
CA ALA A 126 -22.19 0.74 19.88
C ALA A 126 -23.06 -0.51 20.02
N CYS A 127 -22.48 -1.65 20.38
CA CYS A 127 -23.22 -2.82 20.82
C CYS A 127 -22.58 -3.25 22.14
N CYS A 128 -23.28 -2.97 23.24
CA CYS A 128 -22.92 -3.29 24.64
C CYS A 128 -22.03 -2.26 25.37
N GLU A 129 -22.55 -1.06 25.63
CA GLU A 129 -22.18 -0.37 26.88
C GLU A 129 -22.92 -1.06 28.04
N GLY A 130 -22.27 -2.06 28.64
CA GLY A 130 -22.78 -2.79 29.81
C GLY A 130 -22.36 -4.26 29.81
N PRO A 131 -22.30 -4.91 30.98
CA PRO A 131 -21.94 -6.33 31.06
C PRO A 131 -22.93 -7.18 30.25
N CYS A 132 -22.42 -7.96 29.29
CA CYS A 132 -23.21 -8.88 28.47
C CYS A 132 -24.04 -9.80 29.38
N PRO A 133 -25.38 -9.86 29.25
CA PRO A 133 -26.19 -10.77 30.04
C PRO A 133 -25.82 -12.21 29.69
N ALA A 134 -25.57 -13.02 30.71
CA ALA A 134 -25.15 -14.42 30.60
C ALA A 134 -26.23 -15.38 30.04
N GLN A 135 -27.32 -14.83 29.48
CA GLN A 135 -28.46 -15.59 29.01
C GLN A 135 -28.58 -15.40 27.49
N LYS A 136 -28.51 -16.52 26.77
CA LYS A 136 -28.35 -16.60 25.30
C LYS A 136 -29.53 -16.05 24.48
N GLU A 137 -30.59 -15.58 25.15
CA GLU A 137 -31.84 -15.15 24.51
C GLU A 137 -31.96 -13.62 24.40
N ALA A 138 -30.97 -12.85 24.86
CA ALA A 138 -30.99 -11.38 24.85
C ALA A 138 -29.98 -10.73 23.88
N CYS A 139 -29.38 -11.49 22.95
CA CYS A 139 -28.59 -10.90 21.86
C CYS A 139 -29.52 -10.58 20.68
N PRO A 140 -29.63 -9.31 20.24
CA PRO A 140 -30.39 -8.99 19.03
C PRO A 140 -29.79 -9.73 17.83
N ALA A 141 -30.66 -10.33 17.00
CA ALA A 141 -30.31 -11.27 15.93
C ALA A 141 -29.42 -10.71 14.80
N ASP A 142 -29.05 -9.43 14.84
CA ASP A 142 -28.17 -8.75 13.88
C ASP A 142 -26.69 -8.71 14.32
N CYS A 143 -26.29 -9.48 15.32
CA CYS A 143 -24.87 -9.82 15.48
C CYS A 143 -24.48 -10.80 14.37
N GLY A 144 -24.06 -10.24 13.23
CA GLY A 144 -23.65 -10.95 12.03
C GLY A 144 -22.79 -12.17 12.35
N THR A 145 -23.31 -13.33 11.99
CA THR A 145 -22.63 -14.62 12.09
C THR A 145 -21.28 -14.52 11.38
N PRO A 146 -20.14 -14.88 12.01
CA PRO A 146 -18.90 -15.02 11.27
C PRO A 146 -19.06 -16.20 10.31
N SER A 147 -19.23 -15.90 9.02
CA SER A 147 -19.17 -16.91 7.97
C SER A 147 -17.74 -17.44 7.89
N GLY A 148 -17.51 -18.54 8.59
CA GLY A 148 -16.31 -19.35 8.51
C GLY A 148 -16.68 -20.79 8.24
N ARG A 149 -16.63 -21.19 6.96
CA ARG A 149 -16.03 -22.45 6.51
C ARG A 149 -15.87 -22.45 5.01
#